data_AF-A0AAD7I868-F1
#
_entry.id   AF-A0AAD7I868-F1
#
_cell.length_a   1.000
_cell.length_b   1.000
_cell.length_c   1.000
_cell.angle_alpha   90.00
_cell.angle_beta   90.00
_cell.angle_gamma   90.00
#
_symmetry.space_group_name_H-M   'P 1'
#
loop_
_entity.id
_entity.type
_entity.pdbx_description
1 polymer ?
#
loop_
_entity_poly.entity_id
_entity_poly.type
_entity_poly.pdbx_seq_one_letter_code
_entity_poly.pdbx_strand_id
1 'polypeptide(L)'
;GNVAAVQITTGDTRIYFQDSTGAINDGRVTSPLLSGGTYTGNAPLIPASEVLPYTPIVAITANTATYTGIRIYFLSPENVLSEYIWAPTVGYIGGPSCTECLTAQGIVVENGSPVLYAMANA
;
A
#
# COMPACT_ATOMS: atom_id res chain seq x y z
N GLY A 1 -6.68 -7.71 5.43
CA GLY A 1 -7.65 -6.76 6.01
C GLY A 1 -7.36 -5.37 5.48
N ASN A 2 -8.10 -4.34 5.88
CA ASN A 2 -7.93 -2.94 5.41
C ASN A 2 -6.69 -2.22 6.00
N VAL A 3 -5.67 -3.01 6.35
CA VAL A 3 -4.38 -2.58 6.85
C VAL A 3 -3.30 -3.54 6.34
N ALA A 4 -2.16 -2.99 5.96
CA ALA A 4 -0.94 -3.70 5.60
C ALA A 4 0.27 -2.95 6.14
N ALA A 5 1.41 -3.62 6.26
CA ALA A 5 2.65 -2.97 6.65
C ALA A 5 3.84 -3.56 5.92
N VAL A 6 4.85 -2.72 5.69
CA VAL A 6 6.18 -3.15 5.24
C VAL A 6 7.21 -2.61 6.22
N GLN A 7 8.22 -3.41 6.50
CA GLN A 7 9.32 -3.05 7.37
C GLN A 7 10.64 -3.26 6.63
N ILE A 8 11.54 -2.29 6.75
CA ILE A 8 12.92 -2.42 6.27
C ILE A 8 13.84 -2.90 7.41
N THR A 9 15.07 -3.25 7.08
CA THR A 9 16.02 -3.94 7.98
C THR A 9 16.39 -3.11 9.21
N THR A 10 16.34 -1.78 9.12
CA THR A 10 16.52 -0.88 10.27
C THR A 10 15.33 -0.88 11.23
N GLY A 11 14.23 -1.51 10.83
CA GLY A 11 12.97 -1.59 11.57
C GLY A 11 12.03 -0.41 11.34
N ASP A 12 12.45 0.57 10.54
CA ASP A 12 11.54 1.60 10.04
C ASP A 12 10.39 0.89 9.30
N THR A 13 9.16 1.26 9.65
CA THR A 13 7.94 0.57 9.23
C THR A 13 6.96 1.56 8.61
N ARG A 14 6.43 1.21 7.44
CA ARG A 14 5.28 1.87 6.81
C ARG A 14 4.04 1.05 7.04
N ILE A 15 2.98 1.70 7.50
CA ILE A 15 1.69 1.09 7.79
C ILE A 15 0.67 1.76 6.86
N TYR A 16 0.09 0.98 5.95
CA TYR A 16 -0.96 1.43 5.05
C TYR A 16 -2.30 1.01 5.62
N PHE A 17 -3.20 1.94 5.86
CA PHE A 17 -4.51 1.65 6.43
C PHE A 17 -5.58 2.53 5.83
N GLN A 18 -6.80 1.98 5.70
CA GLN A 18 -7.96 2.78 5.35
C GLN A 18 -8.45 3.55 6.57
N ASP A 19 -8.72 4.86 6.42
CA ASP A 19 -9.43 5.64 7.41
C ASP A 19 -10.96 5.46 7.30
N SER A 20 -11.73 6.22 8.10
CA SER A 20 -13.19 6.16 8.12
C SER A 20 -13.86 6.58 6.81
N THR A 21 -13.12 7.22 5.90
CA THR A 21 -13.61 7.60 4.56
C THR A 21 -13.31 6.54 3.51
N GLY A 22 -12.48 5.55 3.83
CA GLY A 22 -11.97 4.55 2.87
C GLY A 22 -10.67 4.95 2.18
N ALA A 23 -10.19 6.19 2.37
CA ALA A 23 -8.90 6.63 1.87
C ALA A 23 -7.75 5.88 2.56
N ILE A 24 -6.68 5.57 1.82
CA ILE A 24 -5.49 4.90 2.36
C ILE A 24 -4.48 5.95 2.82
N ASN A 25 -3.98 5.80 4.04
CA ASN A 25 -2.96 6.65 4.66
C ASN A 25 -1.64 5.89 4.84
N ASP A 26 -0.51 6.59 4.74
CA ASP A 26 0.85 6.10 5.06
C ASP A 26 1.24 6.52 6.48
N GLY A 27 1.11 5.61 7.44
CA GLY A 27 1.59 5.75 8.82
C GLY A 27 3.05 5.32 8.98
N ARG A 28 3.82 6.03 9.80
CA ARG A 28 5.28 5.88 9.89
C ARG A 28 5.76 5.59 11.31
N VAL A 29 6.64 4.61 11.45
CA VAL A 29 7.26 4.24 12.74
C VAL A 29 8.76 4.06 12.55
N THR A 30 9.58 4.73 13.38
CA THR A 30 11.04 4.85 13.18
C THR A 30 11.87 3.59 13.42
N SER A 31 11.39 2.68 14.25
CA SER A 31 12.06 1.42 14.64
C SER A 31 11.00 0.35 14.87
N PRO A 32 11.36 -0.94 15.07
CA PRO A 32 10.37 -1.96 15.34
C PRO A 32 9.55 -1.57 16.59
N LEU A 33 8.22 -1.72 16.51
CA LEU A 33 7.30 -1.36 17.61
C LEU A 33 7.71 -2.00 18.94
N LEU A 34 8.16 -3.25 18.90
CA LEU A 34 8.59 -4.01 20.09
C LEU A 34 9.95 -3.57 20.64
N SER A 35 10.68 -2.72 19.93
CA SER A 35 11.99 -2.18 20.32
C SER A 35 11.92 -0.70 20.72
N GLY A 36 10.73 -0.17 21.01
CA GLY A 36 10.53 1.23 21.37
C GLY A 36 10.40 2.17 20.18
N GLY A 37 10.01 1.67 19.01
CA GLY A 37 9.70 2.48 17.84
C GLY A 37 8.67 3.57 18.15
N THR A 38 8.88 4.76 17.60
CA THR A 38 7.99 5.93 17.81
C THR A 38 7.15 6.15 16.56
N TYR A 39 5.84 6.31 16.72
CA TYR A 39 4.97 6.77 15.66
C TYR A 39 5.30 8.24 15.34
N THR A 40 5.69 8.51 14.10
CA THR A 40 6.12 9.85 13.67
C THR A 40 5.05 10.62 12.90
N GLY A 41 3.90 9.99 12.63
CA GLY A 41 2.76 10.59 11.95
C GLY A 41 2.28 9.76 10.77
N ASN A 42 1.26 10.29 10.10
CA ASN A 42 0.74 9.76 8.84
C ASN A 42 0.56 10.85 7.80
N ALA A 43 0.52 10.44 6.53
CA ALA A 43 0.15 11.29 5.41
C ALA A 43 -0.99 10.61 4.61
N PRO A 44 -1.96 11.39 4.08
CA PRO A 44 -2.88 10.88 3.07
C PRO A 44 -2.09 10.37 1.86
N LEU A 45 -2.47 9.21 1.34
CA LEU A 45 -1.76 8.58 0.22
C LEU A 45 -2.66 8.31 -0.99
N ILE A 46 -3.74 7.54 -0.80
CA ILE A 46 -4.66 7.16 -1.88
C ILE A 46 -6.05 7.70 -1.53
N PRO A 47 -6.66 8.53 -2.39
CA PRO A 47 -7.95 9.12 -2.09
C PRO A 47 -9.06 8.06 -2.08
N ALA A 48 -10.10 8.30 -1.28
CA ALA A 48 -11.24 7.39 -1.17
C ALA A 48 -11.96 7.13 -2.52
N SER A 49 -11.86 8.04 -3.49
CA SER A 49 -12.42 7.87 -4.83
C SER A 49 -11.76 6.74 -5.64
N GLU A 50 -10.58 6.28 -5.23
CA GLU A 50 -9.83 5.24 -5.93
C GLU A 50 -9.86 3.89 -5.20
N VAL A 51 -10.41 3.84 -3.99
CA VAL A 51 -10.33 2.66 -3.11
C VAL A 51 -11.72 2.14 -2.81
N LEU A 52 -11.92 0.82 -2.98
CA LEU A 52 -13.11 0.14 -2.50
C LEU A 52 -13.06 0.07 -0.96
N PRO A 53 -14.00 0.72 -0.25
CA PRO A 53 -13.91 0.86 1.19
C PRO A 53 -13.96 -0.49 1.92
N TYR A 54 -13.21 -0.57 3.02
CA TYR A 54 -13.13 -1.69 3.95
C TYR A 54 -12.66 -3.01 3.31
N THR A 55 -11.98 -2.94 2.18
CA THR A 55 -11.39 -4.10 1.50
C THR A 55 -9.92 -4.31 1.87
N PRO A 56 -9.36 -5.51 1.62
CA PRO A 56 -7.98 -5.79 1.91
C PRO A 56 -6.99 -4.84 1.22
N ILE A 57 -5.98 -4.41 1.97
CA ILE A 57 -4.75 -3.82 1.44
C ILE A 57 -3.66 -4.89 1.52
N VAL A 58 -2.77 -4.90 0.53
CA VAL A 58 -1.49 -5.61 0.60
C VAL A 58 -0.37 -4.63 0.30
N ALA A 59 0.74 -4.77 1.00
CA ALA A 59 1.94 -4.03 0.69
C ALA A 59 3.16 -4.95 0.75
N ILE A 60 4.08 -4.75 -0.19
CA ILE A 60 5.36 -5.45 -0.26
C ILE A 60 6.47 -4.42 -0.50
N THR A 61 7.70 -4.77 -0.17
CA THR A 61 8.87 -4.01 -0.59
C THR A 61 9.82 -4.94 -1.34
N ALA A 62 10.26 -4.55 -2.53
CA ALA A 62 11.21 -5.32 -3.32
C ALA A 62 12.63 -5.26 -2.76
N ASN A 63 12.92 -4.24 -1.93
CA ASN A 63 14.18 -4.09 -1.24
C ASN A 63 13.89 -3.89 0.24
N THR A 64 14.52 -4.68 1.12
CA THR A 64 14.36 -4.53 2.58
C THR A 64 15.48 -3.73 3.22
N ALA A 65 16.55 -3.38 2.49
CA ALA A 65 17.59 -2.48 2.98
C ALA A 65 17.18 -1.00 2.87
N THR A 66 16.32 -0.68 1.90
CA THR A 66 15.75 0.66 1.68
C THR A 66 14.27 0.56 1.34
N TYR A 67 13.54 1.66 1.31
CA TYR A 67 12.14 1.67 0.86
C TYR A 67 11.96 1.58 -0.66
N THR A 68 13.01 1.25 -1.41
CA THR A 68 12.92 1.20 -2.87
C THR A 68 12.03 0.05 -3.33
N GLY A 69 11.04 0.36 -4.16
CA GLY A 69 10.14 -0.64 -4.73
C GLY A 69 9.07 -1.13 -3.76
N ILE A 70 8.59 -0.26 -2.86
CA ILE A 70 7.31 -0.54 -2.19
C ILE A 70 6.21 -0.58 -3.25
N ARG A 71 5.36 -1.58 -3.16
CA ARG A 71 4.14 -1.71 -3.95
C ARG A 71 2.96 -1.94 -3.03
N ILE A 72 1.89 -1.20 -3.25
CA ILE A 72 0.66 -1.23 -2.46
C ILE A 72 -0.46 -1.66 -3.40
N TYR A 73 -1.15 -2.74 -3.06
CA TYR A 73 -2.25 -3.29 -3.81
C TYR A 73 -3.57 -3.16 -3.05
N PHE A 74 -4.62 -2.81 -3.76
CA PHE A 74 -5.96 -2.61 -3.24
C PHE A 74 -6.98 -2.76 -4.38
N LEU A 75 -8.27 -2.79 -4.05
CA LEU A 75 -9.33 -2.80 -5.05
C LEU A 75 -9.85 -1.38 -5.28
N SER A 76 -10.15 -1.02 -6.52
CA SER A 76 -10.91 0.19 -6.87
C SER A 76 -12.42 -0.03 -6.65
N PRO A 77 -13.25 1.04 -6.64
CA PRO A 77 -14.70 0.92 -6.56
C PRO A 77 -15.32 -0.02 -7.61
N GLU A 78 -14.67 -0.17 -8.77
CA GLU A 78 -15.05 -1.06 -9.87
C GLU A 78 -14.54 -2.50 -9.70
N ASN A 79 -14.00 -2.87 -8.53
CA ASN A 79 -13.32 -4.13 -8.24
C ASN A 79 -12.08 -4.38 -9.11
N VAL A 80 -11.44 -3.34 -9.64
CA VAL A 80 -10.17 -3.47 -10.35
C VAL A 80 -9.03 -3.58 -9.34
N LEU A 81 -8.14 -4.55 -9.52
CA LEU A 81 -6.91 -4.64 -8.76
C LEU A 81 -5.96 -3.50 -9.15
N SER A 82 -5.77 -2.58 -8.22
CA SER A 82 -5.02 -1.33 -8.39
C SER A 82 -3.70 -1.37 -7.62
N GLU A 83 -2.74 -0.57 -8.09
CA GLU A 83 -1.41 -0.47 -7.51
C GLU A 83 -0.93 0.97 -7.36
N TYR A 84 -0.26 1.25 -6.24
CA TYR A 84 0.62 2.40 -6.05
C TYR A 84 2.05 1.93 -5.79
N ILE A 85 3.04 2.59 -6.38
CA ILE A 85 4.46 2.23 -6.30
C ILE A 85 5.24 3.39 -5.69
N TRP A 86 6.16 3.11 -4.76
CA TRP A 86 7.13 4.10 -4.30
C TRP A 86 8.35 4.15 -5.24
N ALA A 87 8.57 5.31 -5.86
CA ALA A 87 9.75 5.63 -6.63
C ALA A 87 10.61 6.66 -5.87
N PRO A 88 11.90 6.39 -5.55
CA PRO A 88 12.71 7.25 -4.68
C PRO A 88 12.81 8.73 -5.08
N THR A 89 12.71 9.05 -6.37
CA THR A 89 12.84 10.41 -6.90
C THR A 89 11.52 11.12 -7.12
N VAL A 90 10.43 10.40 -7.29
CA VAL A 90 9.10 10.93 -7.65
C VAL A 90 8.14 10.86 -6.45
N GLY A 91 8.39 9.95 -5.52
CA GLY A 91 7.46 9.59 -4.46
C GLY A 91 6.52 8.47 -4.91
N TYR A 92 5.31 8.46 -4.37
CA TYR A 92 4.31 7.50 -4.79
C TYR A 92 3.73 7.88 -6.16
N ILE A 93 3.70 6.90 -7.05
CA ILE A 93 3.05 6.95 -8.36
C ILE A 93 1.93 5.92 -8.39
N GLY A 94 0.79 6.27 -8.99
CA GLY A 94 -0.40 5.43 -8.95
C GLY A 94 -1.59 6.05 -9.67
N GLY A 95 -2.73 5.40 -9.49
CA GLY A 95 -4.02 5.84 -10.01
C GLY A 95 -4.29 5.45 -11.47
N PRO A 96 -5.43 5.90 -12.03
CA PRO A 96 -5.95 5.41 -13.31
C PRO A 96 -5.04 5.71 -14.51
N SER A 97 -4.17 6.72 -14.41
CA SER A 97 -3.25 7.13 -15.47
C SER A 97 -1.86 6.49 -15.35
N CYS A 98 -1.59 5.72 -14.30
CA CYS A 98 -0.28 5.08 -14.12
C CYS A 98 -0.13 3.90 -15.07
N THR A 99 0.54 4.11 -16.20
CA THR A 99 0.78 3.08 -17.22
C THR A 99 1.75 1.99 -16.79
N GLU A 100 2.56 2.26 -15.77
CA GLU A 100 3.52 1.32 -15.19
C GLU A 100 2.91 0.46 -14.07
N CYS A 101 1.75 0.87 -13.56
CA CYS A 101 1.09 0.22 -12.43
C CYS A 101 0.22 -0.94 -12.91
N LEU A 102 0.06 -1.95 -12.05
CA LEU A 102 -0.84 -3.09 -12.28
C LEU A 102 -2.27 -2.65 -12.62
N THR A 103 -2.72 -1.49 -12.11
CA THR A 103 -4.01 -0.87 -12.43
C THR A 103 -4.31 -0.83 -13.93
N ALA A 104 -3.29 -0.54 -14.76
CA ALA A 104 -3.44 -0.44 -16.21
C ALA A 104 -3.78 -1.77 -16.91
N GLN A 105 -3.59 -2.91 -16.21
CA GLN A 105 -3.95 -4.22 -16.73
C GLN A 105 -5.46 -4.51 -16.66
N GLY A 106 -6.22 -3.71 -15.88
CA GLY A 106 -7.68 -3.84 -15.81
C GLY A 106 -8.16 -5.16 -15.22
N ILE A 107 -7.38 -5.78 -14.32
CA ILE A 107 -7.74 -7.05 -13.70
C ILE A 107 -8.94 -6.83 -12.76
N VAL A 108 -10.11 -7.33 -13.15
CA VAL A 108 -11.33 -7.25 -12.34
C VAL A 108 -11.43 -8.48 -11.44
N VAL A 109 -11.56 -8.26 -10.14
CA VAL A 109 -11.72 -9.31 -9.13
C VAL A 109 -13.20 -9.63 -8.94
N GLU A 110 -13.52 -10.92 -8.81
CA GLU A 110 -14.88 -11.37 -8.54
C GLU A 110 -15.37 -10.87 -7.16
N ASN A 111 -16.60 -10.36 -7.13
CA ASN A 111 -17.20 -9.84 -5.92
C ASN A 111 -17.35 -10.95 -4.86
N GLY A 112 -17.05 -10.64 -3.60
CA GLY A 112 -17.16 -11.60 -2.49
C GLY A 112 -15.94 -12.48 -2.24
N SER A 113 -14.83 -12.30 -2.97
CA SER A 113 -13.55 -12.98 -2.71
C SER A 113 -12.46 -12.03 -2.16
N PRO A 114 -12.49 -11.64 -0.87
CA PRO A 114 -11.60 -10.60 -0.35
C PRO A 114 -10.29 -11.18 0.22
N VAL A 115 -9.65 -12.13 -0.49
CA VAL A 115 -8.28 -12.53 -0.14
C VAL A 115 -7.34 -11.92 -1.14
N LEU A 116 -6.58 -10.93 -0.69
CA LEU A 116 -5.47 -10.35 -1.45
C LEU A 116 -4.18 -10.72 -0.72
N TYR A 117 -3.19 -11.20 -1.48
CA TYR A 117 -1.83 -11.45 -1.01
C TYR A 117 -0.85 -11.13 -2.13
N ALA A 118 0.38 -10.78 -1.76
CA ALA A 118 1.48 -10.58 -2.69
C ALA A 118 2.77 -11.07 -2.04
N MET A 119 3.71 -11.49 -2.87
CA MET A 119 5.03 -11.93 -2.45
C MET A 119 6.06 -11.24 -3.32
N ALA A 120 7.11 -10.72 -2.68
CA ALA A 120 8.30 -10.25 -3.37
C ALA A 120 9.43 -11.25 -3.10
N ASN A 121 10.17 -11.60 -4.14
CA ASN A 121 11.48 -12.23 -3.96
C ASN A 121 12.49 -11.11 -3.77
N ALA A 122 13.19 -11.12 -2.65
CA ALA A 122 14.31 -10.22 -2.35
C ALA A 122 15.60 -10.74 -2.98
#